data_AF-I5B6L9-F1
#
_entry.id   AF-I5B6L9-F1
#
_cell.length_a   1.000
_cell.length_b   1.000
_cell.length_c   1.000
_cell.angle_alpha   90.00
_cell.angle_beta   90.00
_cell.angle_gamma   90.00
#
_symmetry.space_group_name_H-M   'P 1'
#
loop_
_entity.id
_entity.type
_entity.pdbx_description
1 polymer ?
#
loop_
_entity_poly.entity_id
_entity_poly.type
_entity_poly.pdbx_seq_one_letter_code
_entity_poly.pdbx_strand_id
1 'polypeptide(L)'
;MKYLVSILAAALLTAVCVTIGTAQTASEENQPWHLVFASDLAKIADPQKTDGLGDTLTEEEALDQAIKKAIIDNKAPAWQVLKVAVGMNFNPYSVLSAIFKSSENVDLGQLYTYATETGGSDSLLSELNLNDIPIDKTVMQQAVNDALSAGLLTQNEVSKVQQLIDQGLAFTEQITPIERNDPAESNTDYSP
;
A
#
# COMPACT_ATOMS: atom_id res chain seq x y z
N MET A 1 -36.47 56.92 -11.02
CA MET A 1 -36.33 55.48 -10.70
C MET A 1 -36.13 54.64 -11.96
N LYS A 2 -34.96 54.73 -12.64
CA LYS A 2 -34.62 53.87 -13.79
C LYS A 2 -33.14 53.45 -13.86
N TYR A 3 -32.28 53.91 -12.94
CA TYR A 3 -30.84 53.63 -12.97
C TYR A 3 -30.34 52.73 -11.83
N LEU A 4 -31.22 52.31 -10.92
CA LEU A 4 -30.85 51.45 -9.79
C LEU A 4 -31.06 49.94 -10.05
N VAL A 5 -31.64 49.57 -11.20
CA VAL A 5 -31.88 48.16 -11.56
C VAL A 5 -30.77 47.57 -12.44
N SER A 6 -29.96 48.41 -13.11
CA SER A 6 -28.89 47.91 -14.00
C SER A 6 -27.55 47.61 -13.33
N ILE A 7 -27.31 48.08 -12.10
CA ILE A 7 -26.04 47.81 -11.39
C ILE A 7 -26.09 46.43 -10.71
N LEU A 8 -27.27 45.90 -10.40
CA LEU A 8 -27.42 44.59 -9.75
C LEU A 8 -27.19 43.40 -10.71
N ALA A 9 -27.31 43.60 -12.02
CA ALA A 9 -27.13 42.53 -13.01
C ALA A 9 -25.67 42.33 -13.45
N ALA A 10 -24.79 43.32 -13.24
CA ALA A 10 -23.37 43.21 -13.60
C ALA A 10 -22.52 42.52 -12.51
N ALA A 11 -23.01 42.45 -11.27
CA ALA A 11 -22.29 41.78 -10.17
C ALA A 11 -22.55 40.26 -10.09
N LEU A 12 -23.50 39.73 -10.85
CA LEU A 12 -23.89 38.31 -10.79
C LEU A 12 -23.21 37.44 -11.85
N LEU A 13 -22.48 38.04 -12.80
CA LEU A 13 -21.83 37.31 -13.90
C LEU A 13 -20.31 37.13 -13.75
N THR A 14 -19.70 37.67 -12.69
CA THR A 14 -18.30 37.41 -12.32
C THR A 14 -18.15 36.43 -11.15
N ALA A 15 -19.23 35.77 -10.72
CA ALA A 15 -19.22 34.75 -9.67
C ALA A 15 -19.26 33.30 -10.21
N VAL A 16 -19.11 33.09 -11.52
CA VAL A 16 -19.21 31.76 -12.17
C VAL A 16 -17.90 31.32 -12.87
N CYS A 17 -16.76 31.94 -12.55
CA CYS A 17 -15.45 31.52 -13.07
C CYS A 17 -14.35 31.46 -12.00
N VAL A 18 -14.68 30.97 -10.80
CA VAL A 18 -13.66 30.57 -9.79
C VAL A 18 -13.98 29.18 -9.21
N THR A 19 -14.59 28.29 -9.99
CA THR A 19 -14.75 26.87 -9.61
C THR A 19 -13.91 25.92 -10.47
N ILE A 20 -13.00 26.45 -11.29
CA ILE A 20 -11.96 25.65 -11.96
C ILE A 20 -10.65 26.03 -11.30
N GLY A 21 -10.17 25.23 -10.36
CA GLY A 21 -8.83 25.41 -9.78
C GLY A 21 -8.74 25.46 -8.26
N THR A 22 -9.81 25.16 -7.53
CA THR A 22 -9.65 24.57 -6.19
C THR A 22 -9.97 23.10 -6.32
N ALA A 23 -9.07 22.35 -6.97
CA ALA A 23 -8.77 21.04 -6.43
C ALA A 23 -8.50 21.32 -4.95
N GLN A 24 -9.43 20.89 -4.10
CA GLN A 24 -9.23 20.94 -2.67
C GLN A 24 -7.94 20.18 -2.45
N THR A 25 -6.83 20.90 -2.28
CA THR A 25 -5.70 20.41 -1.52
C THR A 25 -6.22 20.33 -0.09
N ALA A 26 -7.09 19.35 0.18
CA ALA A 26 -7.14 18.76 1.49
C ALA A 26 -5.69 18.38 1.75
N SER A 27 -5.05 19.12 2.64
CA SER A 27 -3.64 18.92 2.97
C SER A 27 -3.45 17.43 3.23
N GLU A 28 -2.76 16.72 2.34
CA GLU A 28 -2.45 15.28 2.51
C GLU A 28 -1.75 15.04 3.86
N GLU A 29 -1.13 16.08 4.42
CA GLU A 29 -0.44 16.10 5.73
C GLU A 29 -1.28 15.67 6.94
N ASN A 30 -2.62 15.72 6.90
CA ASN A 30 -3.46 15.37 8.05
C ASN A 30 -4.47 14.24 7.77
N GLN A 31 -4.44 13.65 6.57
CA GLN A 31 -5.33 12.52 6.29
C GLN A 31 -4.76 11.22 6.87
N PRO A 32 -5.61 10.34 7.43
CA PRO A 32 -5.19 9.00 7.81
C PRO A 32 -4.55 8.25 6.64
N TRP A 33 -3.46 7.52 6.92
CA TRP A 33 -2.65 6.87 5.89
C TRP A 33 -3.47 5.94 4.98
N HIS A 34 -4.47 5.24 5.52
CA HIS A 34 -5.27 4.27 4.78
C HIS A 34 -6.18 4.94 3.74
N LEU A 35 -6.62 6.18 4.00
CA LEU A 35 -7.39 6.96 3.03
C LEU A 35 -6.50 7.48 1.89
N VAL A 36 -5.29 7.96 2.22
CA VAL A 36 -4.30 8.39 1.22
C VAL A 36 -3.89 7.20 0.36
N PHE A 37 -3.59 6.06 0.99
CA PHE A 37 -3.21 4.83 0.31
C PHE A 37 -4.33 4.31 -0.59
N ALA A 38 -5.57 4.23 -0.11
CA ALA A 38 -6.71 3.81 -0.94
C ALA A 38 -6.96 4.78 -2.10
N SER A 39 -6.75 6.09 -1.90
CA SER A 39 -6.83 7.07 -2.99
C SER A 39 -5.77 6.82 -4.07
N ASP A 40 -4.53 6.54 -3.67
CA ASP A 40 -3.44 6.26 -4.60
C ASP A 40 -3.70 4.94 -5.36
N LEU A 41 -4.17 3.89 -4.67
CA LEU A 41 -4.60 2.64 -5.31
C LEU A 41 -5.75 2.83 -6.31
N ALA A 42 -6.74 3.66 -5.99
CA ALA A 42 -7.85 3.96 -6.90
C ALA A 42 -7.38 4.65 -8.18
N LYS A 43 -6.39 5.56 -8.09
CA LYS A 43 -5.78 6.22 -9.27
C LYS A 43 -4.99 5.24 -10.13
N ILE A 44 -4.40 4.20 -9.53
CA ILE A 44 -3.66 3.17 -10.24
C ILE A 44 -4.63 2.24 -10.99
N ALA A 45 -5.71 1.82 -10.34
CA ALA A 45 -6.72 0.93 -10.92
C ALA A 45 -7.57 1.60 -12.02
N ASP A 46 -7.83 2.91 -11.91
CA ASP A 46 -8.49 3.70 -12.95
C ASP A 46 -7.60 4.90 -13.33
N PRO A 47 -6.59 4.68 -14.19
CA PRO A 47 -5.70 5.74 -14.60
C PRO A 47 -6.50 6.75 -15.42
N GLN A 48 -6.91 7.84 -14.77
CA GLN A 48 -7.46 9.02 -15.44
C GLN A 48 -6.46 9.43 -16.51
N LYS A 49 -6.87 9.38 -17.79
CA LYS A 49 -6.09 9.92 -18.90
C LYS A 49 -5.89 11.42 -18.66
N THR A 50 -4.76 11.77 -18.05
CA THR A 50 -4.34 13.15 -17.97
C THR A 50 -3.56 13.44 -19.24
N ASP A 51 -4.00 14.43 -20.02
CA ASP A 51 -3.38 14.91 -21.26
C ASP A 51 -2.04 15.65 -20.99
N GLY A 52 -1.25 15.17 -20.04
CA GLY A 52 0.01 15.78 -19.61
C GLY A 52 1.20 14.97 -20.09
N LEU A 53 2.16 15.64 -20.75
CA LEU A 53 3.46 15.13 -21.23
C LEU A 53 4.42 14.70 -20.09
N GLY A 54 3.93 14.09 -19.01
CA GLY A 54 4.76 13.51 -17.96
C GLY A 54 5.02 12.03 -18.22
N ASP A 55 6.16 11.53 -17.79
CA ASP A 55 6.43 10.09 -17.77
C ASP A 55 5.39 9.41 -16.85
N THR A 56 4.40 8.77 -17.46
CA THR A 56 3.41 7.98 -16.72
C THR A 56 4.11 6.76 -16.16
N LEU A 57 4.18 6.65 -14.82
CA LEU A 57 4.67 5.46 -14.16
C LEU A 57 3.85 4.24 -14.62
N THR A 58 4.52 3.09 -14.71
CA THR A 58 3.81 1.81 -14.88
C THR A 58 2.95 1.52 -13.65
N GLU A 59 1.94 0.66 -13.81
CA GLU A 59 1.09 0.20 -12.70
C GLU A 59 1.91 -0.38 -11.54
N GLU A 60 2.96 -1.15 -11.87
CA GLU A 60 3.88 -1.73 -10.89
C GLU A 60 4.69 -0.66 -10.16
N GLU A 61 5.27 0.32 -10.86
CA GLU A 61 6.04 1.39 -10.22
C GLU A 61 5.16 2.29 -9.35
N ALA A 62 3.94 2.57 -9.79
CA ALA A 62 2.98 3.35 -9.01
C ALA A 62 2.54 2.58 -7.75
N LEU A 63 2.33 1.26 -7.87
CA LEU A 63 2.02 0.40 -6.73
C LEU A 63 3.19 0.32 -5.73
N ASP A 64 4.42 0.13 -6.22
CA ASP A 64 5.64 0.15 -5.41
C ASP A 64 5.78 1.47 -4.64
N GLN A 65 5.52 2.61 -5.29
CA GLN A 65 5.54 3.93 -4.64
C GLN A 65 4.44 4.12 -3.61
N ALA A 66 3.19 3.71 -3.91
CA ALA A 66 2.08 3.82 -2.98
C ALA A 66 2.32 2.99 -1.70
N ILE A 67 2.83 1.77 -1.87
CA ILE A 67 3.16 0.87 -0.74
C ILE A 67 4.34 1.41 0.07
N LYS A 68 5.39 1.91 -0.60
CA LYS A 68 6.51 2.56 0.08
C LYS A 68 6.05 3.78 0.89
N LYS A 69 5.20 4.65 0.33
CA LYS A 69 4.62 5.80 1.02
C LYS A 69 3.82 5.37 2.25
N ALA A 70 3.01 4.31 2.14
CA ALA A 70 2.25 3.79 3.28
C ALA A 70 3.15 3.24 4.39
N ILE A 71 4.13 2.38 4.06
CA ILE A 71 4.94 1.69 5.07
C ILE A 71 6.07 2.58 5.63
N ILE A 72 6.78 3.30 4.77
CA ILE A 72 7.97 4.07 5.18
C ILE A 72 7.60 5.45 5.67
N ASP A 73 6.78 6.19 4.93
CA ASP A 73 6.48 7.58 5.27
C ASP A 73 5.39 7.66 6.34
N ASN A 74 4.38 6.78 6.25
CA ASN A 74 3.24 6.77 7.15
C ASN A 74 3.30 5.69 8.25
N LYS A 75 4.35 4.86 8.28
CA LYS A 75 4.56 3.80 9.28
C LYS A 75 3.39 2.81 9.39
N ALA A 76 2.69 2.57 8.28
CA ALA A 76 1.60 1.62 8.23
C ALA A 76 2.11 0.17 8.44
N PRO A 77 1.41 -0.66 9.23
CA PRO A 77 1.71 -2.09 9.33
C PRO A 77 1.55 -2.79 7.97
N ALA A 78 2.56 -3.55 7.55
CA ALA A 78 2.60 -4.20 6.24
C ALA A 78 1.40 -5.14 5.97
N TRP A 79 0.90 -5.83 7.00
CA TRP A 79 -0.27 -6.71 6.87
C TRP A 79 -1.57 -5.92 6.59
N GLN A 80 -1.72 -4.70 7.12
CA GLN A 80 -2.87 -3.84 6.83
C GLN A 80 -2.80 -3.30 5.40
N VAL A 81 -1.60 -2.90 4.97
CA VAL A 81 -1.35 -2.48 3.59
C VAL A 81 -1.71 -3.61 2.61
N LEU A 82 -1.31 -4.85 2.91
CA LEU A 82 -1.69 -6.03 2.12
C LEU A 82 -3.22 -6.21 2.06
N LYS A 83 -3.91 -6.19 3.21
CA LYS A 83 -5.36 -6.35 3.27
C LYS A 83 -6.11 -5.27 2.48
N VAL A 84 -5.72 -4.00 2.62
CA VAL A 84 -6.35 -2.90 1.88
C VAL A 84 -6.15 -3.07 0.38
N ALA A 85 -4.93 -3.31 -0.08
CA ALA A 85 -4.63 -3.43 -1.51
C ALA A 85 -5.35 -4.63 -2.14
N VAL A 86 -5.30 -5.79 -1.48
CA VAL A 86 -5.99 -7.00 -1.98
C VAL A 86 -7.51 -6.85 -1.90
N GLY A 87 -8.03 -6.18 -0.86
CA GLY A 87 -9.45 -5.80 -0.77
C GLY A 87 -9.91 -4.88 -1.90
N MET A 88 -8.99 -4.08 -2.46
CA MET A 88 -9.20 -3.26 -3.66
C MET A 88 -8.91 -4.01 -4.98
N ASN A 89 -8.80 -5.34 -4.94
CA ASN A 89 -8.56 -6.25 -6.05
C ASN A 89 -7.17 -6.20 -6.70
N PHE A 90 -6.15 -5.67 -6.01
CA PHE A 90 -4.77 -5.82 -6.47
C PHE A 90 -4.27 -7.26 -6.30
N ASN A 91 -3.37 -7.67 -7.19
CA ASN A 91 -2.79 -9.01 -7.14
C ASN A 91 -1.93 -9.19 -5.87
N PRO A 92 -2.17 -10.23 -5.04
CA PRO A 92 -1.44 -10.44 -3.79
C PRO A 92 0.08 -10.59 -3.95
N TYR A 93 0.56 -11.18 -5.05
CA TYR A 93 1.99 -11.29 -5.34
C TYR A 93 2.61 -9.91 -5.62
N SER A 94 1.97 -9.08 -6.45
CA SER A 94 2.45 -7.73 -6.74
C SER A 94 2.55 -6.88 -5.48
N VAL A 95 1.55 -6.97 -4.60
CA VAL A 95 1.54 -6.26 -3.31
C VAL A 95 2.61 -6.80 -2.37
N LEU A 96 2.76 -8.11 -2.25
CA LEU A 96 3.82 -8.72 -1.44
C LEU A 96 5.22 -8.33 -1.91
N SER A 97 5.44 -8.37 -3.23
CA SER A 97 6.69 -7.96 -3.85
C SER A 97 7.05 -6.52 -3.48
N ALA A 98 6.10 -5.60 -3.65
CA ALA A 98 6.25 -4.21 -3.27
C ALA A 98 6.53 -4.02 -1.77
N ILE A 99 5.88 -4.79 -0.89
CA ILE A 99 6.11 -4.76 0.56
C ILE A 99 7.55 -5.17 0.90
N PHE A 100 8.04 -6.29 0.35
CA PHE A 100 9.39 -6.80 0.63
C PHE A 100 10.49 -5.94 -0.01
N LYS A 101 10.22 -5.31 -1.16
CA LYS A 101 11.10 -4.28 -1.74
C LYS A 101 11.17 -3.02 -0.87
N SER A 102 10.07 -2.66 -0.21
CA SER A 102 9.93 -1.39 0.51
C SER A 102 10.43 -1.44 1.94
N SER A 103 10.38 -2.60 2.61
CA SER A 103 10.67 -2.72 4.03
C SER A 103 11.61 -3.88 4.34
N GLU A 104 12.65 -3.60 5.12
CA GLU A 104 13.67 -4.59 5.43
C GLU A 104 13.30 -5.54 6.58
N ASN A 105 12.31 -5.16 7.39
CA ASN A 105 11.95 -5.83 8.63
C ASN A 105 10.51 -6.37 8.59
N VAL A 106 10.11 -7.00 7.49
CA VAL A 106 8.79 -7.61 7.36
C VAL A 106 8.89 -9.08 7.76
N ASP A 107 8.22 -9.45 8.85
CA ASP A 107 8.09 -10.86 9.22
C ASP A 107 7.01 -11.54 8.37
N LEU A 108 7.45 -12.45 7.49
CA LEU A 108 6.55 -13.19 6.59
C LEU A 108 5.51 -14.01 7.36
N GLY A 109 5.85 -14.53 8.54
CA GLY A 109 4.94 -15.34 9.36
C GLY A 109 3.76 -14.54 9.90
N GLN A 110 4.04 -13.41 10.55
CA GLN A 110 3.02 -12.46 11.02
C GLN A 110 2.18 -11.95 9.86
N LEU A 111 2.81 -11.59 8.75
CA LEU A 111 2.10 -11.10 7.58
C LEU A 111 1.17 -12.16 6.99
N TYR A 112 1.61 -13.41 6.89
CA TYR A 112 0.79 -14.54 6.44
C TYR A 112 -0.39 -14.79 7.37
N THR A 113 -0.16 -14.87 8.68
CA THR A 113 -1.22 -15.11 9.68
C THR A 113 -2.24 -13.99 9.66
N TYR A 114 -1.82 -12.73 9.83
CA TYR A 114 -2.75 -11.60 9.91
C TYR A 114 -3.55 -11.40 8.62
N ALA A 115 -2.96 -11.68 7.45
CA ALA A 115 -3.67 -11.56 6.18
C ALA A 115 -4.67 -12.70 5.94
N THR A 116 -4.44 -13.90 6.47
CA THR A 116 -5.25 -15.11 6.22
C THR A 116 -6.24 -15.44 7.34
N GLU A 117 -6.21 -14.71 8.46
CA GLU A 117 -7.16 -14.86 9.56
C GLU A 117 -8.26 -13.78 9.55
N THR A 118 -9.50 -14.22 9.77
CA THR A 118 -10.63 -13.36 10.15
C THR A 118 -10.50 -13.02 11.63
N GLY A 119 -10.56 -11.74 12.01
CA GLY A 119 -10.60 -11.41 13.45
C GLY A 119 -9.86 -10.16 13.92
N GLY A 120 -9.40 -9.31 13.02
CA GLY A 120 -9.22 -7.91 13.37
C GLY A 120 -10.38 -7.18 12.71
N SER A 121 -11.38 -6.75 13.48
CA SER A 121 -12.36 -5.76 13.00
C SER A 121 -11.58 -4.49 12.67
N ASP A 122 -10.91 -4.48 11.52
CA ASP A 122 -10.01 -3.41 11.16
C ASP A 122 -10.92 -2.27 10.74
N SER A 123 -11.14 -1.34 11.67
CA SER A 123 -12.02 -0.19 11.47
C SER A 123 -11.67 0.54 10.17
N LEU A 124 -10.40 0.48 9.76
CA LEU A 124 -9.90 1.04 8.52
C LEU A 124 -10.55 0.43 7.26
N LEU A 125 -10.75 -0.90 7.22
CA LEU A 125 -11.41 -1.55 6.08
C LEU A 125 -12.88 -1.15 6.00
N SER A 126 -13.56 -1.05 7.15
CA SER A 126 -14.94 -0.59 7.19
C SER A 126 -15.10 0.87 6.77
N GLU A 127 -14.14 1.74 7.12
CA GLU A 127 -14.09 3.14 6.65
C GLU A 127 -13.94 3.24 5.12
N LEU A 128 -13.26 2.27 4.51
CA LEU A 128 -13.09 2.17 3.06
C LEU A 128 -14.23 1.42 2.35
N ASN A 129 -15.26 0.98 3.08
CA ASN A 129 -16.31 0.08 2.58
C ASN A 129 -15.75 -1.21 1.96
N LEU A 130 -14.60 -1.68 2.46
CA LEU A 130 -14.00 -2.96 2.09
C LEU A 130 -14.48 -4.02 3.08
N ASN A 131 -14.73 -5.22 2.57
CA ASN A 131 -15.04 -6.36 3.41
C ASN A 131 -13.73 -6.87 4.03
N ASP A 132 -13.68 -7.10 5.35
CA ASP A 132 -12.59 -7.83 6.01
C ASP A 132 -12.72 -9.33 5.70
N ILE A 133 -12.42 -9.67 4.45
CA ILE A 133 -12.36 -11.05 3.97
C ILE A 133 -10.90 -11.48 4.06
N PRO A 134 -10.59 -12.54 4.82
CA PRO A 134 -9.24 -13.08 4.89
C PRO A 134 -8.80 -13.50 3.48
N ILE A 135 -7.54 -13.22 3.17
CA ILE A 135 -6.94 -13.70 1.93
C ILE A 135 -6.94 -15.23 2.00
N ASP A 136 -7.44 -15.87 0.94
CA ASP A 136 -7.43 -17.33 0.87
C ASP A 136 -6.01 -17.88 1.05
N LYS A 137 -5.85 -18.87 1.93
CA LYS A 137 -4.53 -19.43 2.27
C LYS A 137 -3.81 -20.00 1.05
N THR A 138 -4.53 -20.56 0.08
CA THR A 138 -3.91 -21.10 -1.14
C THR A 138 -3.42 -19.97 -2.06
N VAL A 139 -4.18 -18.88 -2.16
CA VAL A 139 -3.78 -17.68 -2.90
C VAL A 139 -2.56 -17.02 -2.25
N MET A 140 -2.57 -16.90 -0.92
CA MET A 140 -1.44 -16.36 -0.16
C MET A 140 -0.19 -17.24 -0.31
N GLN A 141 -0.34 -18.56 -0.18
CA GLN A 141 0.76 -19.50 -0.35
C GLN A 141 1.35 -19.45 -1.75
N GLN A 142 0.51 -19.33 -2.78
CA GLN A 142 0.98 -19.17 -4.16
C GLN A 142 1.82 -17.90 -4.30
N ALA A 143 1.34 -16.77 -3.78
CA ALA A 143 2.06 -15.51 -3.85
C ALA A 143 3.41 -15.55 -3.09
N VAL A 144 3.47 -16.28 -1.96
CA VAL A 144 4.73 -16.53 -1.23
C VAL A 144 5.71 -17.38 -2.04
N ASN A 145 5.23 -18.45 -2.70
CA ASN A 145 6.06 -19.30 -3.54
C ASN A 145 6.59 -18.53 -4.77
N ASP A 146 5.80 -17.64 -5.33
CA ASP A 146 6.20 -16.77 -6.43
C ASP A 146 7.26 -15.76 -5.98
N ALA A 147 7.12 -15.17 -4.78
CA ALA A 147 8.11 -14.28 -4.19
C ALA A 147 9.44 -14.98 -3.87
N LEU A 148 9.39 -16.25 -3.42
CA LEU A 148 10.57 -17.10 -3.29
C LEU A 148 11.25 -17.35 -4.64
N SER A 149 10.47 -17.66 -5.68
CA SER A 149 10.98 -17.92 -7.03
C SER A 149 11.61 -16.67 -7.66
N ALA A 150 11.13 -15.48 -7.29
CA ALA A 150 11.68 -14.19 -7.68
C ALA A 150 12.91 -13.77 -6.86
N GLY A 151 13.32 -14.55 -5.85
CA GLY A 151 14.46 -14.23 -4.99
C GLY A 151 14.20 -13.13 -3.97
N LEU A 152 12.94 -12.77 -3.72
CA LEU A 152 12.54 -11.77 -2.72
C LEU A 152 12.46 -12.36 -1.31
N LEU A 153 12.33 -13.68 -1.21
CA LEU A 153 12.28 -14.44 0.03
C LEU A 153 13.32 -15.56 -0.01
N THR A 154 13.82 -15.94 1.16
CA THR A 154 14.66 -17.12 1.30
C THR A 154 13.83 -18.37 1.58
N GLN A 155 14.37 -19.53 1.23
CA GLN A 155 13.75 -20.83 1.54
C GLN A 155 13.50 -21.00 3.04
N ASN A 156 14.38 -20.45 3.90
CA ASN A 156 14.24 -20.52 5.34
C ASN A 156 13.03 -19.76 5.86
N GLU A 157 12.73 -18.58 5.30
CA GLU A 157 11.56 -17.77 5.67
C GLU A 157 10.27 -18.50 5.29
N VAL A 158 10.20 -19.04 4.07
CA VAL A 158 9.04 -19.82 3.62
C VAL A 158 8.85 -21.09 4.46
N SER A 159 9.93 -21.81 4.76
CA SER A 159 9.85 -23.02 5.59
C SER A 159 9.36 -22.75 7.01
N LYS A 160 9.74 -21.61 7.62
CA LYS A 160 9.19 -21.21 8.92
C LYS A 160 7.67 -21.02 8.85
N VAL A 161 7.18 -20.31 7.83
CA VAL A 161 5.73 -20.11 7.63
C VAL A 161 5.01 -21.43 7.41
N GLN A 162 5.57 -22.34 6.62
CA GLN A 162 4.98 -23.66 6.43
C GLN A 162 4.88 -24.44 7.74
N GLN A 163 5.95 -24.44 8.56
CA GLN A 163 5.93 -25.10 9.87
C GLN A 163 4.85 -24.53 10.80
N LEU A 164 4.58 -23.23 10.73
CA LEU A 164 3.58 -22.56 11.54
C LEU A 164 2.16 -22.90 11.09
N ILE A 165 1.94 -22.94 9.77
CA ILE A 165 0.68 -23.41 9.19
C ILE A 165 0.40 -24.85 9.62
N ASP A 166 1.41 -25.72 9.53
CA ASP A 166 1.29 -27.14 9.88
C ASP A 166 1.01 -27.36 11.38
N GLN A 167 1.48 -26.44 12.23
CA GLN A 167 1.24 -26.47 13.69
C GLN A 167 -0.08 -25.85 14.12
N GLY A 168 -0.82 -25.18 13.21
CA GLY A 168 -2.08 -24.51 13.53
C GLY A 168 -1.95 -23.37 14.54
N LEU A 169 -0.74 -22.81 14.71
CA LEU A 169 -0.45 -21.77 15.67
C LEU A 169 -0.70 -20.39 15.04
N ALA A 170 -1.74 -19.70 15.51
CA ALA A 170 -1.83 -18.25 15.38
C ALA A 170 -0.76 -17.63 16.29
N PHE A 171 0.13 -16.80 15.74
CA PHE A 171 1.21 -16.16 16.49
C PHE A 171 0.64 -15.36 17.67
N THR A 172 0.94 -15.82 18.89
CA THR A 172 0.66 -15.07 20.13
C THR A 172 1.94 -14.50 20.75
N GLU A 173 3.10 -14.66 20.13
CA GLU A 173 4.36 -14.16 20.65
C GLU A 173 4.97 -13.06 19.77
N GLN A 174 5.39 -11.96 20.42
CA GLN A 174 6.25 -10.94 19.83
C GLN A 174 7.58 -11.58 19.46
N ILE A 175 7.86 -11.67 18.16
CA ILE A 175 9.13 -12.16 17.64
C ILE A 175 10.05 -10.98 17.40
N THR A 176 11.27 -11.08 17.90
CA THR A 176 12.34 -10.11 17.68
C THR A 176 12.67 -10.05 16.18
N PRO A 177 12.75 -8.86 15.56
CA PRO A 177 13.14 -8.72 14.15
C PRO A 177 14.45 -9.48 13.88
N ILE A 178 14.47 -10.28 12.83
CA ILE A 178 15.68 -10.97 12.41
C ILE A 178 16.54 -9.95 11.66
N GLU A 179 17.67 -9.60 12.24
CA GLU A 179 18.70 -8.79 11.60
C GLU A 179 19.15 -9.50 10.32
N ARG A 180 18.98 -8.82 9.18
CA ARG A 180 19.43 -9.30 7.87
C ARG A 180 20.96 -9.36 7.91
N ASN A 181 21.53 -10.54 8.11
CA ASN A 181 22.97 -10.74 7.93
C ASN A 181 23.26 -10.72 6.43
N ASP A 182 23.33 -9.51 5.86
CA ASP A 182 24.00 -9.32 4.59
C ASP A 182 25.43 -9.85 4.75
N PRO A 183 25.93 -10.71 3.84
CA PRO A 183 27.32 -11.09 3.86
C PRO A 183 28.13 -9.80 3.71
N ALA A 184 28.88 -9.46 4.77
CA ALA A 184 29.75 -8.29 4.80
C ALA A 184 30.55 -8.23 3.49
N GLU A 185 30.48 -7.08 2.82
CA GLU A 185 31.33 -6.77 1.70
C GLU A 185 32.75 -7.22 2.03
N SER A 186 33.26 -8.19 1.27
CA SER A 186 34.65 -8.59 1.39
C SER A 186 35.49 -7.39 0.96
N ASN A 187 35.95 -6.64 1.95
CA ASN A 187 37.05 -5.71 1.79
C ASN A 187 38.23 -6.51 1.24
N THR A 188 38.36 -6.50 -0.07
CA THR A 188 39.56 -6.98 -0.75
C THR A 188 40.61 -5.90 -0.52
N ASP A 189 41.35 -6.11 0.56
CA ASP A 189 42.58 -5.41 0.88
C ASP A 189 43.57 -5.60 -0.28
N TYR A 190 43.63 -4.60 -1.16
CA TYR A 190 44.65 -4.52 -2.20
C TYR A 190 45.67 -3.44 -1.80
N SER A 191 46.81 -3.89 -1.29
CA SER A 191 48.11 -3.23 -1.42
C SER A 191 49.17 -4.32 -1.47
N PRO A 192 50.07 -4.25 -2.47
CA PRO A 192 51.24 -3.40 -2.33
C PRO A 192 51.47 -2.39 -3.48
#